data_AF-A0A0X8CHS7-F1
#
_entry.id   AF-A0A0X8CHS7-F1
#
_cell.length_a   1.000
_cell.length_b   1.000
_cell.length_c   1.000
_cell.angle_alpha   90.00
_cell.angle_beta   90.00
_cell.angle_gamma   90.00
#
_symmetry.space_group_name_H-M   'P 1'
#
loop_
_entity.id
_entity.type
_entity.pdbx_description
1 polymer ?
#
loop_
_entity_poly.entity_id
_entity_poly.type
_entity_poly.pdbx_seq_one_letter_code
_entity_poly.pdbx_strand_id
1 'polypeptide(L)'
;MKSSSRIAVGAAGAVAGYIAIFLVFSLLELGNRADPITSGLLALFVYCPMGAIGGAVLASKLALRAGKDPSHESVARNSLKSLGVVALLCVAGIGIYIAYAYATATPWLNRNGANPLLMFEVRFPAGVTVPTSAQGITIELQTDLNTMPGEVNPAAFYRDGDQPVIAGEVELAFRTSHRQLAVDIQGQPSRIYPIDLTARAPHTPEFGTWRRLNDGSEIRYRAKWPGKT
;
A
#
# COMPACT_ATOMS: atom_id res chain seq x y z
N MET A 1 13.87 -51.38 11.26
CA MET A 1 13.79 -50.45 10.10
C MET A 1 15.06 -49.61 10.04
N LYS A 2 15.73 -49.52 8.89
CA LYS A 2 16.92 -48.66 8.70
C LYS A 2 16.55 -47.17 8.87
N SER A 3 17.47 -46.34 9.35
CA SER A 3 17.23 -44.90 9.63
C SER A 3 16.64 -44.13 8.44
N SER A 4 17.00 -44.51 7.20
CA SER A 4 16.48 -43.89 5.98
C SER A 4 14.96 -44.06 5.80
N SER A 5 14.40 -45.20 6.22
CA SER A 5 12.96 -45.49 6.09
C SER A 5 12.11 -44.60 7.00
N ARG A 6 12.63 -44.21 8.17
CA ARG A 6 11.89 -43.33 9.11
C ARG A 6 12.00 -41.85 8.72
N ILE A 7 13.13 -41.43 8.15
CA ILE A 7 13.27 -40.09 7.54
C ILE A 7 12.30 -39.94 6.36
N ALA A 8 12.17 -40.99 5.53
CA ALA A 8 11.20 -41.01 4.43
C ALA A 8 9.75 -40.89 4.92
N VAL A 9 9.40 -41.54 6.04
CA VAL A 9 8.06 -41.44 6.65
C VAL A 9 7.78 -40.04 7.18
N GLY A 10 8.74 -39.39 7.84
CA GLY A 10 8.61 -38.01 8.30
C GLY A 10 8.49 -37.02 7.16
N ALA A 11 9.29 -37.18 6.09
CA ALA A 11 9.21 -36.35 4.89
C ALA A 11 7.88 -36.54 4.16
N ALA A 12 7.41 -37.78 4.00
CA ALA A 12 6.11 -38.06 3.41
C ALA A 12 4.95 -37.45 4.24
N GLY A 13 5.04 -37.54 5.57
CA GLY A 13 4.09 -36.87 6.47
C GLY A 13 4.10 -35.35 6.30
N ALA A 14 5.28 -34.74 6.16
CA ALA A 14 5.41 -33.31 5.92
C ALA A 14 4.77 -32.87 4.60
N VAL A 15 5.06 -33.58 3.51
CA VAL A 15 4.50 -33.28 2.19
C VAL A 15 2.98 -33.47 2.20
N ALA A 16 2.49 -34.54 2.79
CA ALA A 16 1.05 -34.81 2.89
C ALA A 16 0.33 -33.74 3.73
N GLY A 17 0.90 -33.33 4.86
CA GLY A 17 0.35 -32.28 5.72
C GLY A 17 0.34 -30.90 5.04
N TYR A 18 1.39 -30.58 4.28
CA TYR A 18 1.47 -29.36 3.47
C TYR A 18 0.35 -29.32 2.43
N ILE A 19 0.22 -30.38 1.63
CA ILE A 19 -0.78 -30.49 0.57
C ILE A 19 -2.20 -30.47 1.16
N ALA A 20 -2.44 -31.14 2.29
CA ALA A 20 -3.75 -31.17 2.92
C ALA A 20 -4.21 -29.77 3.34
N ILE A 21 -3.34 -28.97 3.96
CA ILE A 21 -3.70 -27.59 4.33
C ILE A 21 -3.84 -26.69 3.11
N PHE A 22 -3.01 -26.87 2.08
CA PHE A 22 -3.19 -26.16 0.81
C PHE A 22 -4.58 -26.41 0.21
N LEU A 23 -4.98 -27.68 0.13
CA LEU A 23 -6.29 -28.07 -0.40
C LEU A 23 -7.44 -27.52 0.45
N VAL A 24 -7.33 -27.54 1.79
CA VAL A 24 -8.35 -26.94 2.67
C VAL A 24 -8.49 -25.44 2.41
N PHE A 25 -7.39 -24.72 2.27
CA PHE A 25 -7.42 -23.29 1.95
C PHE A 25 -8.00 -23.00 0.56
N SER A 26 -7.66 -23.82 -0.44
CA SER A 26 -8.19 -23.68 -1.80
C SER A 26 -9.67 -24.05 -1.91
N LEU A 27 -10.13 -25.09 -1.21
CA LEU A 27 -11.50 -25.59 -1.31
C LEU A 27 -12.50 -24.80 -0.44
N LEU A 28 -12.04 -24.27 0.70
CA LEU A 28 -12.89 -23.49 1.61
C LEU A 28 -12.80 -21.98 1.37
N GLU A 29 -12.05 -21.55 0.36
CA GLU A 29 -11.85 -20.13 -0.01
C GLU A 29 -11.53 -19.22 1.18
N LEU A 30 -10.68 -19.68 2.11
CA LEU A 30 -10.35 -18.97 3.36
C LEU A 30 -9.49 -17.71 3.15
N GLY A 31 -9.25 -17.30 1.91
CA GLY A 31 -8.48 -16.12 1.54
C GLY A 31 -9.35 -14.88 1.31
N ASN A 32 -8.77 -13.69 1.53
CA ASN A 32 -9.41 -12.43 1.19
C ASN A 32 -9.48 -12.27 -0.34
N ARG A 33 -10.68 -12.31 -0.91
CA ARG A 33 -10.89 -12.16 -2.36
C ARG A 33 -10.47 -10.79 -2.92
N ALA A 34 -10.45 -9.74 -2.08
CA ALA A 34 -9.97 -8.42 -2.46
C ALA A 34 -8.44 -8.31 -2.50
N ASP A 35 -7.71 -9.29 -1.93
CA ASP A 35 -6.25 -9.37 -1.99
C ASP A 35 -5.79 -10.85 -2.13
N PRO A 36 -5.93 -11.43 -3.33
CA PRO A 36 -5.63 -12.84 -3.57
C PRO A 36 -4.13 -13.15 -3.51
N ILE A 37 -3.26 -12.16 -3.73
CA ILE A 37 -1.81 -12.33 -3.70
C ILE A 37 -1.34 -12.51 -2.26
N THR A 38 -1.72 -11.61 -1.35
CA THR A 38 -1.38 -11.73 0.08
C THR A 38 -1.98 -12.99 0.68
N SER A 39 -3.24 -13.29 0.35
CA SER A 39 -3.91 -14.49 0.85
C SER A 39 -3.25 -15.79 0.38
N GLY A 40 -2.85 -15.85 -0.89
CA GLY A 40 -2.13 -16.99 -1.46
C GLY A 40 -0.74 -17.17 -0.85
N LEU A 41 -0.02 -16.07 -0.60
CA LEU A 41 1.29 -16.11 0.07
C LEU A 41 1.15 -16.56 1.54
N LEU A 42 0.12 -16.13 2.26
CA LEU A 42 -0.16 -16.60 3.62
C LEU A 42 -0.49 -18.10 3.61
N ALA A 43 -1.32 -18.57 2.69
CA ALA A 43 -1.58 -20.00 2.53
C ALA A 43 -0.28 -20.79 2.32
N LEU A 44 0.55 -20.38 1.36
CA LEU A 44 1.76 -21.08 0.95
C LEU A 44 2.88 -21.06 2.01
N PHE A 45 3.07 -19.93 2.68
CA PHE A 45 4.23 -19.71 3.58
C PHE A 45 3.89 -19.76 5.07
N VAL A 46 2.60 -19.79 5.44
CA VAL A 46 2.17 -19.86 6.85
C VAL A 46 1.43 -21.15 7.12
N TYR A 47 0.27 -21.33 6.48
CA TYR A 47 -0.63 -22.42 6.83
C TYR A 47 -0.10 -23.77 6.33
N CYS A 48 0.42 -23.83 5.10
CA CYS A 48 0.95 -25.08 4.55
C CYS A 48 2.20 -25.60 5.32
N PRO A 49 3.17 -24.77 5.73
CA PRO A 49 4.26 -25.20 6.60
C PRO A 49 3.80 -25.70 7.98
N MET A 50 2.76 -25.10 8.56
CA MET A 50 2.15 -25.62 9.80
C MET A 50 1.54 -27.02 9.57
N GLY A 51 0.86 -27.22 8.43
CA GLY A 51 0.39 -28.52 7.98
C GLY A 51 1.52 -29.53 7.85
N ALA A 52 2.64 -29.13 7.26
CA ALA A 52 3.83 -29.98 7.10
C ALA A 52 4.41 -30.42 8.45
N ILE A 53 4.50 -29.49 9.40
CA ILE A 53 4.95 -29.78 10.76
C ILE A 53 3.99 -30.79 11.43
N GLY A 54 2.68 -30.53 11.38
CA GLY A 54 1.67 -31.42 11.95
C GLY A 54 1.71 -32.82 11.33
N GLY A 55 1.83 -32.89 10.01
CA GLY A 55 1.92 -34.15 9.26
C GLY A 55 3.19 -34.95 9.58
N ALA A 56 4.35 -34.29 9.70
CA ALA A 56 5.61 -34.94 10.08
C ALA A 56 5.55 -35.52 11.51
N VAL A 57 4.99 -34.76 12.46
CA VAL A 57 4.83 -35.18 13.85
C VAL A 57 3.85 -36.35 13.96
N LEU A 58 2.71 -36.28 13.25
CA LEU A 58 1.71 -37.34 13.24
C LEU A 58 2.24 -38.63 12.63
N ALA A 59 2.90 -38.54 11.46
CA ALA A 59 3.52 -39.68 10.79
C ALA A 59 4.59 -40.34 11.68
N SER A 60 5.40 -39.53 12.38
CA SER A 60 6.41 -40.03 13.31
C SER A 60 5.80 -40.71 14.54
N LYS A 61 4.75 -40.14 15.14
CA LYS A 61 4.03 -40.78 16.27
C LYS A 61 3.37 -42.09 15.87
N LEU A 62 2.77 -42.17 14.68
CA LEU A 62 2.14 -43.40 14.18
C LEU A 62 3.18 -44.48 13.91
N ALA A 63 4.32 -44.12 13.30
CA ALA A 63 5.42 -45.05 13.05
C ALA A 63 6.05 -45.58 14.35
N LEU A 64 6.12 -44.77 15.40
CA LEU A 64 6.60 -45.17 16.73
C LEU A 64 5.61 -46.08 17.45
N ARG A 65 4.29 -45.83 17.33
CA ARG A 65 3.26 -46.72 17.90
C ARG A 65 3.23 -48.09 17.21
N ALA A 66 3.55 -48.15 15.92
CA ALA A 66 3.58 -49.38 15.15
C ALA A 66 4.89 -50.19 15.30
N GLY A 67 5.96 -49.59 15.84
CA GLY A 67 7.27 -50.23 15.99
C GLY A 67 7.66 -50.45 17.45
N LYS A 68 7.78 -51.71 17.86
CA LYS A 68 8.35 -52.10 19.16
C LYS A 68 9.88 -51.89 19.12
N ASP A 69 10.41 -50.83 19.73
CA ASP A 69 11.77 -50.81 20.35
C ASP A 69 12.06 -49.47 21.10
N PRO A 70 12.67 -49.51 22.31
CA PRO A 70 12.77 -48.37 23.22
C PRO A 70 14.09 -47.57 23.21
N SER A 71 15.07 -47.92 22.37
CA SER A 71 16.33 -47.17 22.31
C SER A 71 16.23 -46.00 21.31
N HIS A 72 16.95 -44.91 21.54
CA HIS A 72 17.22 -43.80 20.58
C HIS A 72 16.37 -42.52 20.67
N GLU A 73 16.24 -41.99 21.89
CA GLU A 73 15.81 -40.63 22.22
C GLU A 73 16.59 -39.50 21.45
N SER A 74 17.82 -39.77 20.99
CA SER A 74 18.72 -38.79 20.39
C SER A 74 18.32 -38.29 18.99
N VAL A 75 17.89 -39.17 18.09
CA VAL A 75 17.55 -38.80 16.70
C VAL A 75 16.24 -38.03 16.65
N ALA A 76 15.23 -38.50 17.39
CA ALA A 76 13.95 -37.80 17.52
C ALA A 76 14.13 -36.40 18.12
N ARG A 77 15.02 -36.25 19.11
CA ARG A 77 15.33 -34.95 19.74
C ARG A 77 16.03 -33.98 18.80
N ASN A 78 16.95 -34.47 17.95
CA ASN A 78 17.61 -33.61 16.96
C ASN A 78 16.68 -33.21 15.82
N SER A 79 15.82 -34.12 15.35
CA SER A 79 14.76 -33.79 14.37
C SER A 79 13.74 -32.80 14.94
N LEU A 80 13.45 -32.88 16.24
CA LEU A 80 12.55 -31.92 16.90
C LEU A 80 13.21 -30.53 17.05
N LYS A 81 14.52 -30.47 17.32
CA LYS A 81 15.27 -29.20 17.34
C LYS A 81 15.32 -28.56 15.96
N SER A 82 15.60 -29.31 14.89
CA SER A 82 15.60 -28.77 13.53
C SER A 82 14.22 -28.28 13.11
N LEU A 83 13.16 -28.99 13.50
CA LEU A 83 11.78 -28.58 13.28
C LEU A 83 11.44 -27.29 14.05
N GLY A 84 11.92 -27.16 15.29
CA GLY A 84 11.80 -25.93 16.08
C GLY A 84 12.51 -24.72 15.44
N VAL A 85 13.69 -24.93 14.85
CA VAL A 85 14.41 -23.87 14.11
C VAL A 85 13.65 -23.47 12.84
N VAL A 86 13.11 -24.43 12.08
CA VAL A 86 12.29 -24.13 10.90
C VAL A 86 11.03 -23.35 11.29
N ALA A 87 10.34 -23.77 12.35
CA ALA A 87 9.17 -23.06 12.86
C ALA A 87 9.51 -21.62 13.30
N LEU A 88 10.65 -21.42 14.00
CA LEU A 88 11.13 -20.10 14.40
C LEU A 88 11.41 -19.21 13.18
N LEU A 89 12.07 -19.74 12.15
CA LEU A 89 12.36 -19.00 10.92
C LEU A 89 11.08 -18.63 10.16
N CYS A 90 10.09 -19.53 10.11
CA CYS A 90 8.77 -19.21 9.56
C CYS A 90 8.09 -18.08 10.34
N VAL A 91 8.07 -18.13 11.67
CA VAL A 91 7.50 -17.07 12.52
C VAL A 91 8.25 -15.74 12.35
N ALA A 92 9.57 -15.75 12.26
CA ALA A 92 10.36 -14.55 12.01
C ALA A 92 10.07 -13.96 10.62
N GLY A 93 10.01 -14.80 9.59
CA GLY A 93 9.61 -14.38 8.23
C GLY A 93 8.21 -13.77 8.19
N ILE A 94 7.26 -14.34 8.94
CA ILE A 94 5.91 -13.81 9.12
C ILE A 94 5.93 -12.42 9.78
N GLY A 95 6.67 -12.28 10.88
CA GLY A 95 6.79 -11.00 11.59
C GLY A 95 7.34 -9.90 10.68
N ILE A 96 8.36 -10.23 9.88
CA ILE A 96 8.95 -9.30 8.90
C ILE A 96 7.94 -8.96 7.79
N TYR A 97 7.25 -9.96 7.24
CA TYR A 97 6.27 -9.74 6.17
C TYR A 97 5.08 -8.91 6.64
N ILE A 98 4.51 -9.21 7.81
CA ILE A 98 3.41 -8.42 8.38
C ILE A 98 3.87 -6.99 8.66
N ALA A 99 5.07 -6.80 9.22
CA ALA A 99 5.63 -5.48 9.46
C ALA A 99 5.81 -4.70 8.14
N TYR A 100 6.34 -5.36 7.09
CA TYR A 100 6.51 -4.77 5.77
C TYR A 100 5.15 -4.42 5.14
N ALA A 101 4.24 -5.38 5.06
CA ALA A 101 2.91 -5.21 4.51
C ALA A 101 2.15 -4.10 5.25
N TYR A 102 2.18 -4.09 6.58
CA TYR A 102 1.56 -3.02 7.35
C TYR A 102 2.24 -1.66 7.10
N ALA A 103 3.56 -1.61 6.90
CA ALA A 103 4.27 -0.38 6.57
C ALA A 103 3.95 0.14 5.15
N THR A 104 3.65 -0.74 4.20
CA THR A 104 3.40 -0.39 2.79
C THR A 104 1.93 -0.35 2.39
N ALA A 105 1.03 -1.00 3.13
CA ALA A 105 -0.36 -1.22 2.73
C ALA A 105 -1.24 0.03 2.78
N THR A 106 -0.86 1.08 3.52
CA THR A 106 -1.66 2.31 3.51
C THR A 106 -1.18 3.23 2.40
N PRO A 107 -2.02 3.51 1.38
CA PRO A 107 -1.68 4.50 0.38
C PRO A 107 -1.67 5.92 0.96
N TRP A 108 -2.12 6.14 2.20
CA TRP A 108 -2.17 7.45 2.86
C TRP A 108 -0.81 8.16 2.90
N LEU A 109 -0.80 9.44 2.53
CA LEU A 109 0.38 10.30 2.54
C LEU A 109 0.86 10.56 3.97
N ASN A 110 -0.07 10.95 4.86
CA ASN A 110 0.16 11.05 6.30
C ASN A 110 -0.77 10.10 7.06
N ARG A 111 -0.23 8.95 7.50
CA ARG A 111 -1.03 7.90 8.17
C ARG A 111 -1.58 8.32 9.54
N ASN A 112 -0.84 9.15 10.28
CA ASN A 112 -1.07 9.38 11.71
C ASN A 112 -1.41 10.85 12.03
N GLY A 113 -1.87 11.63 11.04
CA GLY A 113 -2.16 13.05 11.23
C GLY A 113 -2.91 13.65 10.05
N ALA A 114 -3.07 14.97 10.06
CA ALA A 114 -3.73 15.69 8.98
C ALA A 114 -3.01 15.48 7.64
N ASN A 115 -3.78 15.47 6.55
CA ASN A 115 -3.21 15.37 5.21
C ASN A 115 -2.39 16.64 4.89
N PRO A 116 -1.25 16.51 4.19
CA PRO A 116 -0.61 17.63 3.55
C PRO A 116 -1.56 18.30 2.56
N LEU A 117 -1.37 19.61 2.35
CA LEU A 117 -2.15 20.39 1.40
C LEU A 117 -1.31 20.71 0.18
N LEU A 118 -1.90 20.56 -1.01
CA LEU A 118 -1.39 21.19 -2.21
C LEU A 118 -1.93 22.61 -2.25
N MET A 119 -1.09 23.59 -1.92
CA MET A 119 -1.43 24.98 -2.16
C MET A 119 -1.12 25.30 -3.61
N PHE A 120 -2.06 25.91 -4.32
CA PHE A 120 -1.91 26.22 -5.74
C PHE A 120 -2.28 27.66 -6.02
N GLU A 121 -1.68 28.18 -7.09
CA GLU A 121 -2.12 29.39 -7.76
C GLU A 121 -2.19 29.14 -9.25
N VAL A 122 -3.27 29.63 -9.85
CA VAL A 122 -3.55 29.48 -11.28
C VAL A 122 -3.73 30.86 -11.88
N ARG A 123 -2.84 31.21 -12.81
CA ARG A 123 -2.84 32.44 -13.58
C ARG A 123 -3.48 32.18 -14.94
N PHE A 124 -4.56 32.87 -15.24
CA PHE A 124 -5.27 32.69 -16.50
C PHE A 124 -4.74 33.62 -17.60
N PRO A 125 -4.97 33.29 -18.87
CA PRO A 125 -4.70 34.21 -19.98
C PRO A 125 -5.38 35.57 -19.78
N ALA A 126 -4.78 36.61 -20.37
CA ALA A 126 -5.38 37.93 -20.42
C ALA A 126 -6.78 37.88 -21.06
N GLY A 127 -7.71 38.68 -20.55
CA GLY A 127 -9.10 38.74 -21.02
C GLY A 127 -10.04 37.68 -20.46
N VAL A 128 -9.54 36.71 -19.67
CA VAL A 128 -10.40 35.78 -18.93
C VAL A 128 -11.07 36.49 -17.75
N THR A 129 -12.38 36.31 -17.59
CA THR A 129 -13.14 36.83 -16.44
C THR A 129 -13.26 35.77 -15.37
N VAL A 130 -12.61 35.99 -14.24
CA VAL A 130 -12.65 35.09 -13.08
C VAL A 130 -13.66 35.64 -12.05
N PRO A 131 -14.52 34.79 -11.44
CA PRO A 131 -15.39 35.21 -10.35
C PRO A 131 -14.61 35.80 -9.17
N THR A 132 -15.16 36.84 -8.53
CA THR A 132 -14.55 37.45 -7.34
C THR A 132 -14.83 36.67 -6.05
N SER A 133 -15.56 35.56 -6.15
CA SER A 133 -15.95 34.70 -5.04
C SER A 133 -15.80 33.24 -5.43
N ALA A 134 -15.96 32.33 -4.46
CA ALA A 134 -15.83 30.89 -4.70
C ALA A 134 -16.97 30.32 -5.58
N GLN A 135 -18.10 31.01 -5.66
CA GLN A 135 -19.26 30.54 -6.42
C GLN A 135 -18.94 30.42 -7.91
N GLY A 136 -19.29 29.29 -8.49
CA GLY A 136 -19.02 29.00 -9.90
C GLY A 136 -17.58 28.59 -10.18
N ILE A 137 -16.76 28.33 -9.14
CA ILE A 137 -15.43 27.72 -9.28
C ILE A 137 -15.45 26.35 -8.60
N THR A 138 -15.06 25.32 -9.34
CA THR A 138 -14.86 23.97 -8.84
C THR A 138 -13.41 23.56 -9.04
N ILE A 139 -12.82 23.04 -7.97
CA ILE A 139 -11.44 22.57 -7.94
C ILE A 139 -11.47 21.10 -7.56
N GLU A 140 -10.79 20.28 -8.34
CA GLU A 140 -10.64 18.85 -8.04
C GLU A 140 -9.21 18.42 -8.24
N LEU A 141 -8.65 17.69 -7.28
CA LEU A 141 -7.43 16.94 -7.46
C LEU A 141 -7.79 15.52 -7.87
N GLN A 142 -7.55 15.21 -9.13
CA GLN A 142 -7.77 13.90 -9.72
C GLN A 142 -6.47 13.08 -9.64
N THR A 143 -6.58 11.87 -9.11
CA THR A 143 -5.48 10.90 -9.01
C THR A 143 -5.92 9.55 -9.57
N ASP A 144 -4.99 8.61 -9.66
CA ASP A 144 -5.27 7.21 -9.99
C ASP A 144 -6.05 6.46 -8.89
N LEU A 145 -6.12 7.01 -7.67
CA LEU A 145 -6.77 6.38 -6.53
C LEU A 145 -8.10 7.02 -6.16
N ASN A 146 -8.26 8.32 -6.40
CA ASN A 146 -9.44 9.08 -6.03
C ASN A 146 -9.49 10.48 -6.68
N THR A 147 -10.62 11.16 -6.48
CA THR A 147 -10.79 12.60 -6.71
C THR A 147 -11.02 13.30 -5.38
N MET A 148 -10.24 14.33 -5.07
CA MET A 148 -10.42 15.18 -3.87
C MET A 148 -10.98 16.55 -4.25
N PRO A 149 -12.04 17.05 -3.57
CA PRO A 149 -12.48 18.41 -3.74
C PRO A 149 -11.45 19.39 -3.15
N GLY A 150 -11.18 20.46 -3.87
CA GLY A 150 -10.36 21.58 -3.41
C GLY A 150 -11.20 22.78 -3.00
N GLU A 151 -10.60 23.64 -2.19
CA GLU A 151 -11.16 24.92 -1.77
C GLU A 151 -10.38 26.06 -2.43
N VAL A 152 -11.10 27.06 -2.91
CA VAL A 152 -10.50 28.32 -3.35
C VAL A 152 -10.51 29.33 -2.22
N ASN A 153 -9.52 30.21 -2.20
CA ASN A 153 -9.43 31.33 -1.28
C ASN A 153 -9.58 32.66 -2.03
N PRO A 154 -10.81 33.20 -2.16
CA PRO A 154 -11.05 34.46 -2.86
C PRO A 154 -10.25 35.65 -2.31
N ALA A 155 -9.89 35.65 -1.01
CA ALA A 155 -9.08 36.72 -0.42
C ALA A 155 -7.63 36.72 -0.92
N ALA A 156 -7.17 35.60 -1.49
CA ALA A 156 -5.86 35.45 -2.12
C ALA A 156 -5.92 35.61 -3.65
N PHE A 157 -7.09 35.94 -4.22
CA PHE A 157 -7.18 36.23 -5.66
C PHE A 157 -6.57 37.61 -5.93
N TYR A 158 -5.84 37.72 -7.04
CA TYR A 158 -5.22 38.98 -7.42
C TYR A 158 -5.06 39.07 -8.94
N ARG A 159 -4.57 40.20 -9.43
CA ARG A 159 -4.16 40.35 -10.83
C ARG A 159 -2.66 40.51 -10.92
N ASP A 160 -2.06 39.76 -11.82
CA ASP A 160 -0.66 39.90 -12.22
C ASP A 160 -0.64 40.58 -13.59
N GLY A 161 -0.58 41.93 -13.57
CA GLY A 161 -0.83 42.73 -14.77
C GLY A 161 -2.27 42.56 -15.27
N ASP A 162 -2.43 42.11 -16.52
CA ASP A 162 -3.72 41.83 -17.15
C ASP A 162 -4.24 40.40 -16.91
N GLN A 163 -3.44 39.54 -16.28
CA GLN A 163 -3.79 38.15 -16.01
C GLN A 163 -4.43 38.01 -14.62
N PRO A 164 -5.64 37.46 -14.49
CA PRO A 164 -6.21 37.17 -13.19
C PRO A 164 -5.61 35.88 -12.61
N VAL A 165 -5.41 35.86 -11.30
CA VAL A 165 -4.85 34.73 -10.55
C VAL A 165 -5.85 34.30 -9.48
N ILE A 166 -6.17 33.00 -9.45
CA ILE A 166 -6.86 32.37 -8.33
C ILE A 166 -5.89 31.56 -7.49
N ALA A 167 -6.20 31.43 -6.21
CA ALA A 167 -5.42 30.66 -5.26
C ALA A 167 -6.33 29.74 -4.44
N GLY A 168 -5.80 28.61 -4.01
CA GLY A 168 -6.56 27.67 -3.20
C GLY A 168 -5.70 26.54 -2.66
N GLU A 169 -6.39 25.58 -2.08
CA GLU A 169 -5.77 24.38 -1.53
C GLU A 169 -6.62 23.14 -1.76
N VAL A 170 -5.96 21.99 -1.83
CA VAL A 170 -6.61 20.69 -1.93
C VAL A 170 -5.82 19.65 -1.15
N GLU A 171 -6.52 18.72 -0.51
CA GLU A 171 -5.86 17.70 0.29
C GLU A 171 -5.07 16.71 -0.56
N LEU A 172 -3.84 16.42 -0.12
CA LEU A 172 -2.99 15.36 -0.64
C LEU A 172 -3.15 14.11 0.24
N ALA A 173 -4.22 13.35 0.01
CA ALA A 173 -4.53 12.18 0.83
C ALA A 173 -3.63 10.97 0.54
N PHE A 174 -3.27 10.74 -0.71
CA PHE A 174 -2.60 9.50 -1.13
C PHE A 174 -1.19 9.69 -1.72
N ARG A 175 -0.39 8.63 -1.56
CA ARG A 175 0.94 8.46 -2.13
C ARG A 175 0.83 8.02 -3.58
N THR A 176 0.86 8.96 -4.51
CA THR A 176 0.83 8.74 -5.95
C THR A 176 1.65 9.79 -6.66
N SER A 177 2.30 9.52 -7.78
CA SER A 177 2.90 10.58 -8.61
C SER A 177 1.94 11.12 -9.66
N HIS A 178 0.82 10.44 -9.89
CA HIS A 178 -0.16 10.80 -10.92
C HIS A 178 -1.22 11.70 -10.30
N ARG A 179 -1.01 13.01 -10.43
CA ARG A 179 -1.89 14.03 -9.87
C ARG A 179 -2.20 15.06 -10.94
N GLN A 180 -3.47 15.40 -11.08
CA GLN A 180 -3.95 16.42 -11.99
C GLN A 180 -4.92 17.33 -11.25
N LEU A 181 -4.70 18.64 -11.30
CA LEU A 181 -5.63 19.61 -10.75
C LEU A 181 -6.59 20.04 -11.87
N ALA A 182 -7.86 19.71 -11.75
CA ALA A 182 -8.91 20.23 -12.60
C ALA A 182 -9.44 21.53 -12.01
N VAL A 183 -9.57 22.54 -12.85
CA VAL A 183 -10.09 23.86 -12.52
C VAL A 183 -11.22 24.18 -13.48
N ASP A 184 -12.43 24.18 -12.94
CA ASP A 184 -13.65 24.45 -13.68
C ASP A 184 -14.23 25.78 -13.21
N ILE A 185 -14.37 26.71 -14.15
CA ILE A 185 -15.07 27.98 -13.91
C ILE A 185 -16.32 27.98 -14.78
N GLN A 186 -17.46 28.24 -14.16
CA GLN A 186 -18.74 28.28 -14.86
C GLN A 186 -18.68 29.24 -16.07
N GLY A 187 -19.04 28.71 -17.25
CA GLY A 187 -19.00 29.47 -18.49
C GLY A 187 -17.63 29.54 -19.16
N GLN A 188 -16.62 28.84 -18.65
CA GLN A 188 -15.30 28.71 -19.27
C GLN A 188 -14.95 27.24 -19.57
N PRO A 189 -14.00 27.00 -20.49
CA PRO A 189 -13.43 25.67 -20.66
C PRO A 189 -12.76 25.16 -19.39
N SER A 190 -12.96 23.87 -19.10
CA SER A 190 -12.23 23.14 -18.06
C SER A 190 -10.73 23.17 -18.36
N ARG A 191 -9.91 23.33 -17.32
CA ARG A 191 -8.45 23.32 -17.43
C ARG A 191 -7.86 22.29 -16.49
N ILE A 192 -6.98 21.45 -17.03
CA ILE A 192 -6.33 20.37 -16.30
C ILE A 192 -4.84 20.65 -16.21
N TYR A 193 -4.32 20.72 -15.00
CA TYR A 193 -2.93 21.03 -14.70
C TYR A 193 -2.22 19.79 -14.14
N PRO A 194 -1.22 19.23 -14.83
CA PRO A 194 -0.42 18.13 -14.29
C PRO A 194 0.42 18.61 -13.11
N ILE A 195 0.24 17.98 -11.94
CA ILE A 195 0.97 18.29 -10.71
C ILE A 195 2.15 17.33 -10.60
N ASP A 196 3.34 17.85 -10.90
CA ASP A 196 4.59 17.11 -10.79
C ASP A 196 5.09 17.16 -9.34
N LEU A 197 4.59 16.22 -8.55
CA LEU A 197 5.07 15.94 -7.20
C LEU A 197 5.36 14.44 -7.11
N THR A 198 6.47 14.09 -6.46
CA THR A 198 6.78 12.68 -6.19
C THR A 198 5.66 12.02 -5.36
N ALA A 199 5.63 10.69 -5.32
CA ALA A 199 4.61 9.96 -4.55
C ALA A 199 4.53 10.42 -3.08
N ARG A 200 5.65 10.81 -2.47
CA ARG A 200 5.69 11.30 -1.08
C ARG A 200 5.42 12.80 -0.92
N ALA A 201 5.35 13.57 -2.02
CA ALA A 201 5.07 15.01 -2.03
C ALA A 201 5.76 15.76 -0.88
N PRO A 202 7.11 15.79 -0.85
CA PRO A 202 7.85 16.40 0.25
C PRO A 202 7.46 17.86 0.44
N HIS A 203 7.53 18.34 1.68
CA HIS A 203 7.22 19.73 1.98
C HIS A 203 8.11 20.71 1.19
N THR A 204 7.48 21.73 0.62
CA THR A 204 8.16 22.84 -0.05
C THR A 204 7.66 24.15 0.57
N PRO A 205 8.53 24.95 1.21
CA PRO A 205 8.13 26.17 1.90
C PRO A 205 7.68 27.26 0.93
N GLU A 206 8.22 27.29 -0.29
CA GLU A 206 7.89 28.30 -1.30
C GLU A 206 7.12 27.68 -2.46
N PHE A 207 6.35 28.52 -3.17
CA PHE A 207 5.76 28.13 -4.44
C PHE A 207 6.85 27.85 -5.48
N GLY A 208 6.65 26.82 -6.28
CA GLY A 208 7.50 26.56 -7.43
C GLY A 208 7.41 27.64 -8.51
N THR A 209 8.19 27.48 -9.56
CA THR A 209 8.11 28.31 -10.76
C THR A 209 6.77 28.15 -11.47
N TRP A 210 6.29 29.21 -12.11
CA TRP A 210 5.13 29.13 -13.00
C TRP A 210 5.37 28.13 -14.14
N ARG A 211 4.39 27.24 -14.35
CA ARG A 211 4.37 26.25 -15.42
C ARG A 211 3.24 26.55 -16.38
N ARG A 212 3.58 26.84 -17.63
CA ARG A 212 2.64 27.22 -18.68
C ARG A 212 2.06 26.02 -19.41
N LEU A 213 0.76 26.11 -19.72
CA LEU A 213 0.03 25.18 -20.57
C LEU A 213 -0.22 25.78 -21.96
N ASN A 214 -0.66 24.92 -22.88
CA ASN A 214 -0.91 25.28 -24.28
C ASN A 214 -2.04 26.30 -24.45
N ASP A 215 -2.98 26.37 -23.51
CA ASP A 215 -4.07 27.36 -23.50
C ASP A 215 -3.63 28.74 -22.99
N GLY A 216 -2.35 28.89 -22.64
CA GLY A 216 -1.76 30.13 -22.11
C GLY A 216 -1.97 30.34 -20.62
N SER A 217 -2.67 29.45 -19.94
CA SER A 217 -2.76 29.46 -18.48
C SER A 217 -1.47 28.94 -17.84
N GLU A 218 -1.22 29.33 -16.60
CA GLU A 218 -0.05 28.96 -15.83
C GLU A 218 -0.45 28.52 -14.44
N ILE A 219 0.30 27.57 -13.89
CA ILE A 219 0.13 27.10 -12.50
C ILE A 219 1.46 27.15 -11.77
N ARG A 220 1.39 27.52 -10.49
CA ARG A 220 2.44 27.20 -9.52
C ARG A 220 1.81 26.57 -8.29
N TYR A 221 2.56 25.73 -7.61
CA TYR A 221 2.07 25.02 -6.44
C TYR A 221 3.19 24.73 -5.44
N ARG A 222 2.80 24.40 -4.21
CA ARG A 222 3.67 23.88 -3.16
C ARG A 222 2.95 22.83 -2.32
N ALA A 223 3.70 21.88 -1.78
CA ALA A 223 3.19 20.93 -0.80
C ALA A 223 3.44 21.47 0.62
N LYS A 224 2.37 21.74 1.36
CA LYS A 224 2.42 22.21 2.76
C LYS A 224 2.11 21.04 3.69
N TRP A 225 3.09 20.63 4.48
CA TRP A 225 2.89 19.61 5.50
C TRP A 225 2.41 20.23 6.81
N PRO A 226 1.52 19.56 7.57
CA PRO A 226 1.11 20.04 8.89
C PRO A 226 2.32 20.21 9.81
N GLY A 227 2.36 21.32 10.54
CA GLY A 227 3.46 21.63 11.47
C GLY A 227 4.78 22.00 10.79
N LYS A 228 4.80 22.23 9.47
CA LYS A 228 5.94 22.76 8.72
C LYS A 228 5.59 24.12 8.15
N THR A 229 6.52 25.06 8.25
CA THR A 229 6.43 26.43 7.72
C THR A 229 7.28 26.58 6.49
#